data_AF-A0A7V3PM35-F1
#
_entry.id   AF-A0A7V3PM35-F1
#
_cell.length_a   1.000
_cell.length_b   1.000
_cell.length_c   1.000
_cell.angle_alpha   90.00
_cell.angle_beta   90.00
_cell.angle_gamma   90.00
#
_symmetry.space_group_name_H-M   'P 1'
#
loop_
_entity.id
_entity.type
_entity.pdbx_description
1 polymer ?
#
loop_
_entity_poly.entity_id
_entity_poly.type
_entity_poly.pdbx_seq_one_letter_code
_entity_poly.pdbx_strand_id
1 'polypeptide(L)'
;MIKRSLHFLINTLLITLIFVCTSFPQSDLHRLKIISEKPFELFVNDFSIGSFTEFDTLLKPASYKVEVYLIDTAMVKSIFKKNLLLDNDKEILLDTIYPATIKSYPDDAEVYFDSIYFGSTPLKLNLLFKPSLLEVKKSGFKSYTKDISNLDKFDFYIKLEREEIQRRKFNIDYKYVALTSTIINGAFAAYTKQLANKYFYKSNRSNEDMQKVKTYDRYSGFFTIAMEISFGIFVYLLFQE
;
A
#
# COMPACT_ATOMS: atom_id res chain seq x y z
N MET A 1 50.45 31.70 15.47
CA MET A 1 49.79 30.93 14.39
C MET A 1 48.25 30.97 14.40
N ILE A 2 47.59 31.74 15.29
CA ILE A 2 46.11 31.70 15.45
C ILE A 2 45.39 32.88 14.75
N LYS A 3 46.06 34.00 14.47
CA LYS A 3 45.44 35.16 13.79
C LYS A 3 45.23 34.98 12.28
N ARG A 4 45.93 34.04 11.62
CA ARG A 4 45.79 33.81 10.17
C ARG A 4 44.61 32.89 9.79
N SER A 5 44.18 31.96 10.67
CA SER A 5 43.02 31.10 10.37
C SER A 5 41.68 31.78 10.65
N LEU A 6 41.64 32.74 11.60
CA LEU A 6 40.42 33.50 11.88
C LEU A 6 40.04 34.43 10.72
N HIS A 7 41.03 35.04 10.06
CA HIS A 7 40.79 35.86 8.88
C HIS A 7 40.32 35.04 7.68
N PHE A 8 40.76 33.77 7.58
CA PHE A 8 40.31 32.85 6.53
C PHE A 8 38.87 32.39 6.73
N LEU A 9 38.45 32.14 7.98
CA LEU A 9 37.07 31.81 8.35
C LEU A 9 36.10 32.99 8.18
N ILE A 10 36.53 34.22 8.50
CA ILE A 10 35.69 35.41 8.31
C ILE A 10 35.52 35.74 6.82
N ASN A 11 36.54 35.51 5.99
CA ASN A 11 36.43 35.73 4.54
C ASN A 11 35.66 34.63 3.80
N THR A 12 35.63 33.40 4.33
CA THR A 12 34.76 32.34 3.78
C THR A 12 33.30 32.51 4.21
N LEU A 13 33.03 33.07 5.40
CA LEU A 13 31.66 33.39 5.83
C LEU A 13 31.06 34.59 5.06
N LEU A 14 31.89 35.52 4.56
CA LEU A 14 31.43 36.67 3.77
C LEU A 14 31.18 36.34 2.29
N ILE A 15 31.78 35.26 1.77
CA ILE A 15 31.63 34.84 0.35
C ILE A 15 30.46 33.86 0.18
N THR A 16 29.98 33.21 1.24
CA THR A 16 28.71 32.46 1.22
C THR A 16 27.46 33.35 1.34
N LEU A 17 27.62 34.68 1.47
CA LEU A 17 26.50 35.62 1.65
C LEU A 17 26.08 36.38 0.38
N ILE A 18 26.66 36.08 -0.80
CA ILE A 18 26.39 36.81 -2.06
C ILE A 18 25.89 35.89 -3.19
N PHE A 19 25.30 34.74 -2.86
CA PHE A 19 24.59 33.89 -3.84
C PHE A 19 23.20 33.46 -3.38
N VAL A 20 22.47 34.36 -2.72
CA VAL A 20 21.00 34.37 -2.85
C VAL A 20 20.67 35.58 -3.71
N CYS A 21 20.87 35.39 -5.02
CA CYS A 21 20.33 36.31 -5.99
C CYS A 21 18.83 36.38 -5.76
N THR A 22 18.36 37.61 -5.67
CA THR A 22 16.97 38.02 -5.51
C THR A 22 16.07 37.34 -6.53
N SER A 23 15.31 36.34 -6.09
CA SER A 23 13.92 36.27 -6.52
C SER A 23 13.11 36.68 -5.31
N PHE A 24 12.63 37.92 -5.32
CA PHE A 24 11.39 38.20 -4.61
C PHE A 24 10.43 37.05 -4.97
N PRO A 25 9.79 36.35 -4.01
CA PRO A 25 8.67 35.51 -4.37
C PRO A 25 7.67 36.49 -4.96
N GLN A 26 7.64 36.56 -6.29
CA GLN A 26 6.52 37.13 -6.99
C GLN A 26 5.31 36.43 -6.38
N SER A 27 4.35 37.20 -5.91
CA SER A 27 3.11 36.65 -5.37
C SER A 27 2.39 36.01 -6.54
N ASP A 28 2.85 34.85 -6.98
CA ASP A 28 2.34 34.16 -8.16
C ASP A 28 1.10 33.41 -7.70
N LEU A 29 0.12 34.20 -7.25
CA LEU A 29 -1.24 33.74 -7.19
C LEU A 29 -1.67 33.53 -8.64
N HIS A 30 -2.22 32.37 -8.90
CA HIS A 30 -2.79 32.03 -10.18
C HIS A 30 -4.31 32.11 -10.09
N ARG A 31 -4.92 32.59 -11.16
CA ARG A 31 -6.36 32.67 -11.28
C ARG A 31 -6.95 31.30 -11.56
N LEU A 32 -7.95 30.90 -10.79
CA LEU A 32 -8.82 29.77 -11.10
C LEU A 32 -10.21 30.31 -11.42
N LYS A 33 -10.60 30.17 -12.69
CA LYS A 33 -11.92 30.55 -13.17
C LYS A 33 -12.71 29.32 -13.60
N ILE A 34 -13.94 29.18 -13.11
CA ILE A 34 -14.86 28.08 -13.46
C ILE A 34 -16.17 28.71 -13.92
N ILE A 35 -16.61 28.37 -15.14
CA ILE A 35 -17.81 28.94 -15.76
C ILE A 35 -18.73 27.81 -16.21
N SER A 36 -20.03 28.00 -15.97
CA SER A 36 -21.08 27.08 -16.38
C SER A 36 -22.35 27.87 -16.73
N GLU A 37 -23.10 27.39 -17.72
CA GLU A 37 -24.43 27.95 -18.04
C GLU A 37 -25.46 27.65 -16.93
N LYS A 38 -25.27 26.54 -16.21
CA LYS A 38 -26.14 26.09 -15.12
C LYS A 38 -25.48 26.33 -13.76
N PRO A 39 -26.26 26.57 -12.69
CA PRO A 39 -25.70 26.65 -11.35
C PRO A 39 -25.04 25.33 -10.96
N PHE A 40 -23.97 25.41 -10.16
CA PHE A 40 -23.20 24.26 -9.71
C PHE A 40 -22.74 24.40 -8.27
N GLU A 41 -22.64 23.28 -7.56
CA GLU A 41 -21.98 23.20 -6.26
C GLU A 41 -20.49 22.95 -6.45
N LEU A 42 -19.65 23.76 -5.80
CA LEU A 42 -18.20 23.67 -5.87
C LEU A 42 -17.64 23.13 -4.55
N PHE A 43 -16.75 22.16 -4.66
CA PHE A 43 -15.91 21.66 -3.57
C PHE A 43 -14.44 21.79 -3.95
N VAL A 44 -13.63 22.28 -3.01
CA VAL A 44 -12.18 22.37 -3.17
C VAL A 44 -11.54 21.69 -1.97
N ASN A 45 -10.68 20.69 -2.22
CA ASN A 45 -10.04 19.87 -1.20
C ASN A 45 -11.06 19.31 -0.19
N ASP A 46 -12.17 18.78 -0.70
CA ASP A 46 -13.29 18.20 0.06
C ASP A 46 -14.13 19.20 0.89
N PHE A 47 -13.80 20.50 0.86
CA PHE A 47 -14.62 21.54 1.49
C PHE A 47 -15.62 22.16 0.51
N SER A 48 -16.88 22.27 0.93
CA SER A 48 -17.91 22.98 0.17
C SER A 48 -17.62 24.48 0.16
N ILE A 49 -17.47 25.06 -1.03
CA ILE A 49 -17.26 26.49 -1.23
C ILE A 49 -18.60 27.20 -1.40
N GLY A 50 -19.58 26.54 -2.04
CA GLY A 50 -20.93 27.07 -2.26
C GLY A 50 -21.46 26.76 -3.66
N SER A 51 -22.53 27.46 -4.03
CA SER A 51 -23.18 27.33 -5.34
C SER A 51 -22.92 28.56 -6.22
N PHE A 52 -22.53 28.34 -7.47
CA PHE A 52 -22.10 29.38 -8.40
C PHE A 52 -22.59 29.12 -9.82
N THR A 53 -22.62 30.15 -10.67
CA THR A 53 -22.66 30.02 -12.14
C THR A 53 -21.32 30.42 -12.75
N GLU A 54 -20.62 31.34 -12.08
CA GLU A 54 -19.26 31.75 -12.36
C GLU A 54 -18.51 31.81 -11.02
N PHE A 55 -17.36 31.16 -10.95
CA PHE A 55 -16.45 31.21 -9.81
C PHE A 55 -15.10 31.71 -10.29
N ASP A 56 -14.55 32.70 -9.59
CA ASP A 56 -13.30 33.36 -9.97
C ASP A 56 -12.52 33.73 -8.70
N THR A 57 -11.31 33.21 -8.58
CA THR A 57 -10.47 33.40 -7.39
C THR A 57 -9.00 33.35 -7.72
N LEU A 58 -8.17 33.88 -6.81
CA LEU A 58 -6.71 33.85 -6.86
C LEU A 58 -6.20 32.89 -5.78
N LEU A 59 -5.45 31.86 -6.20
CA LEU A 59 -4.94 30.81 -5.32
C LEU A 59 -3.43 30.67 -5.47
N LYS A 60 -2.77 30.18 -4.42
CA LYS A 60 -1.33 29.89 -4.46
C LYS A 60 -1.05 28.69 -5.38
N PRO A 61 0.17 28.56 -5.91
CA PRO A 61 0.51 27.42 -6.74
C PRO A 61 0.51 26.13 -5.93
N ALA A 62 -0.40 25.20 -6.25
CA ALA A 62 -0.54 23.92 -5.58
C ALA A 62 -1.43 22.97 -6.40
N SER A 63 -1.47 21.70 -6.02
CA SER A 63 -2.47 20.76 -6.54
C SER A 63 -3.75 20.88 -5.71
N TYR A 64 -4.87 21.17 -6.37
CA TYR A 64 -6.19 21.28 -5.76
C TYR A 64 -7.09 20.15 -6.25
N LYS A 65 -7.79 19.47 -5.33
CA LYS A 65 -8.87 18.55 -5.69
C LYS A 65 -10.13 19.37 -5.90
N VAL A 66 -10.53 19.54 -7.15
CA VAL A 66 -11.72 20.32 -7.53
C VAL A 66 -12.83 19.36 -7.90
N GLU A 67 -13.97 19.45 -7.21
CA GLU A 67 -15.20 18.75 -7.56
C GLU A 67 -16.31 19.75 -7.83
N VAL A 68 -17.02 19.57 -8.94
CA VAL A 68 -18.17 20.39 -9.32
C VAL A 68 -19.35 19.48 -9.66
N TYR A 69 -20.51 19.81 -9.13
CA TYR A 69 -21.77 19.13 -9.40
C TYR A 69 -22.76 20.13 -9.99
N LEU A 70 -23.22 19.92 -11.23
CA LEU A 70 -24.27 20.79 -11.77
C LEU A 70 -25.56 20.57 -10.99
N ILE A 71 -26.19 21.66 -10.60
CA ILE A 71 -27.52 21.69 -10.01
C ILE A 71 -28.51 21.76 -11.18
N ASP A 72 -28.96 20.60 -11.64
CA ASP A 72 -30.01 20.51 -12.64
C ASP A 72 -31.05 19.44 -12.29
N THR A 73 -32.16 19.44 -13.04
CA THR A 73 -33.27 18.51 -12.83
C THR A 73 -33.05 17.15 -13.53
N ALA A 74 -31.84 16.90 -14.04
CA ALA A 74 -31.58 15.68 -14.80
C ALA A 74 -31.54 14.45 -13.88
N MET A 75 -32.03 13.32 -14.40
CA MET A 75 -31.95 12.03 -13.70
C MET A 75 -30.50 11.53 -13.55
N VAL A 76 -29.58 12.00 -14.39
CA VAL A 76 -28.17 11.61 -14.41
C VAL A 76 -27.34 12.79 -13.93
N LYS A 77 -26.55 12.58 -12.87
CA LYS A 77 -25.70 13.62 -12.29
C LYS A 77 -24.61 14.04 -13.28
N SER A 78 -24.44 15.34 -13.43
CA SER A 78 -23.37 15.95 -14.21
C SER A 78 -22.24 16.41 -13.28
N ILE A 79 -21.04 15.85 -13.47
CA ILE A 79 -19.96 15.92 -12.49
C ILE A 79 -18.63 16.25 -13.18
N PHE A 80 -17.87 17.16 -12.59
CA PHE A 80 -16.45 17.37 -12.83
C PHE A 80 -15.68 16.97 -11.56
N LYS A 81 -14.67 16.11 -11.66
CA LYS A 81 -13.70 15.92 -10.57
C LYS A 81 -12.31 15.82 -11.14
N LYS A 82 -11.38 16.63 -10.65
CA LYS A 82 -9.98 16.59 -11.11
C LYS A 82 -9.02 17.05 -10.02
N ASN A 83 -7.85 16.41 -9.98
CA ASN A 83 -6.68 16.93 -9.28
C ASN A 83 -5.99 17.91 -10.24
N LEU A 84 -6.09 19.19 -9.91
CA LEU A 84 -5.68 20.31 -10.74
C LEU A 84 -4.39 20.92 -10.17
N LEU A 85 -3.27 20.71 -10.85
CA LEU A 85 -2.03 21.41 -10.58
C LEU A 85 -2.15 22.86 -11.04
N LEU A 86 -2.33 23.80 -10.14
CA LEU A 86 -2.43 25.22 -10.42
C LEU A 86 -1.03 25.86 -10.46
N ASP A 87 -0.35 25.76 -11.59
CA ASP A 87 0.98 26.31 -11.87
C ASP A 87 0.94 27.53 -12.82
N ASN A 88 -0.26 27.87 -13.28
CA ASN A 88 -0.58 29.00 -14.13
C ASN A 88 -2.08 29.31 -13.97
N ASP A 89 -2.53 30.42 -14.55
CA ASP A 89 -3.94 30.75 -14.63
C ASP A 89 -4.70 29.66 -15.39
N LYS A 90 -5.83 29.24 -14.85
CA LYS A 90 -6.67 28.20 -15.45
C LYS A 90 -8.12 28.63 -15.51
N GLU A 91 -8.70 28.40 -16.67
CA GLU A 91 -10.11 28.58 -16.95
C GLU A 91 -10.73 27.23 -17.30
N ILE A 92 -11.85 26.90 -16.64
CA ILE A 92 -12.58 25.65 -16.82
C ILE A 92 -13.99 26.00 -17.26
N LEU A 93 -14.34 25.55 -18.46
CA LEU A 93 -15.68 25.65 -19.01
C LEU A 93 -16.41 24.32 -18.80
N LEU A 94 -17.60 24.36 -18.19
CA LEU A 94 -18.43 23.19 -17.90
C LEU A 94 -19.59 23.07 -18.91
N ASP A 95 -19.29 23.26 -20.19
CA ASP A 95 -20.26 23.29 -21.29
C ASP A 95 -20.39 21.93 -22.02
N THR A 96 -19.37 21.09 -21.94
CA THR A 96 -19.27 19.86 -22.71
C THR A 96 -19.60 18.66 -21.85
N ILE A 97 -20.58 17.86 -22.28
CA ILE A 97 -21.04 16.67 -21.57
C ILE A 97 -20.55 15.41 -22.28
N TYR A 98 -19.94 14.51 -21.51
CA TYR A 98 -19.54 13.18 -21.93
C TYR A 98 -20.32 12.12 -21.13
N PRO A 99 -21.40 11.56 -21.71
CA PRO A 99 -22.16 10.51 -21.04
C PRO A 99 -21.31 9.27 -20.82
N ALA A 100 -21.28 8.76 -19.59
CA ALA A 100 -20.54 7.56 -19.23
C ALA A 100 -21.45 6.51 -18.58
N THR A 101 -21.35 5.28 -19.06
CA THR A 101 -22.01 4.09 -18.50
C THR A 101 -20.96 3.02 -18.24
N ILE A 102 -20.83 2.60 -16.99
CA ILE A 102 -19.85 1.62 -16.55
C ILE A 102 -20.58 0.51 -15.81
N LYS A 103 -20.47 -0.71 -16.33
CA LYS A 103 -21.01 -1.93 -15.72
C LYS A 103 -19.88 -2.90 -15.48
N SER A 104 -19.98 -3.70 -14.42
CA SER A 104 -19.00 -4.74 -14.16
C SER A 104 -19.65 -6.06 -13.75
N TYR A 105 -18.89 -7.14 -13.83
CA TYR A 105 -19.27 -8.42 -13.23
C TYR A 105 -18.08 -8.95 -12.43
N PRO A 106 -18.21 -9.15 -11.10
CA PRO A 106 -19.42 -8.91 -10.31
C PRO A 106 -19.74 -7.42 -10.15
N ASP A 107 -21.02 -7.08 -9.93
CA ASP A 107 -21.48 -5.72 -9.61
C ASP A 107 -20.82 -5.18 -8.33
N ASP A 108 -21.02 -3.88 -8.05
CA ASP A 108 -20.46 -3.18 -6.90
C ASP A 108 -18.92 -3.18 -6.89
N ALA A 109 -18.35 -2.90 -8.06
CA ALA A 109 -16.94 -2.55 -8.22
C ALA A 109 -16.78 -1.04 -8.23
N GLU A 110 -15.78 -0.53 -7.51
CA GLU A 110 -15.42 0.87 -7.40
C GLU A 110 -14.87 1.37 -8.74
N VAL A 111 -15.33 2.54 -9.18
CA VAL A 111 -14.96 3.17 -10.45
C VAL A 111 -14.15 4.44 -10.19
N TYR A 112 -13.01 4.53 -10.84
CA TYR A 112 -12.09 5.66 -10.78
C TYR A 112 -11.82 6.19 -12.19
N PHE A 113 -11.86 7.52 -12.32
CA PHE A 113 -11.35 8.22 -13.49
C PHE A 113 -10.14 9.05 -13.07
N ASP A 114 -9.02 8.90 -13.77
CA ASP A 114 -7.76 9.59 -13.47
C ASP A 114 -7.37 9.49 -11.98
N SER A 115 -7.52 8.28 -11.41
CA SER A 115 -7.26 7.94 -10.00
C SER A 115 -8.20 8.60 -8.96
N ILE A 116 -9.29 9.24 -9.39
CA ILE A 116 -10.30 9.84 -8.52
C ILE A 116 -11.55 8.96 -8.50
N TYR A 117 -12.11 8.72 -7.32
CA TYR A 117 -13.30 7.88 -7.14
C TYR A 117 -14.59 8.58 -7.57
N PHE A 118 -15.44 7.88 -8.34
CA PHE A 118 -16.74 8.38 -8.83
C PHE A 118 -17.96 7.58 -8.36
N GLY A 119 -17.78 6.40 -7.77
CA GLY A 119 -18.88 5.56 -7.29
C GLY A 119 -18.65 4.07 -7.57
N SER A 120 -19.68 3.25 -7.34
CA SER A 120 -19.67 1.83 -7.64
C SER A 120 -20.49 1.50 -8.89
N THR A 121 -20.11 0.43 -9.58
CA THR A 121 -20.88 -0.14 -10.70
C THR A 121 -22.17 -0.83 -10.22
N PRO A 122 -23.27 -0.81 -11.01
CA PRO A 122 -23.42 -0.10 -12.28
C PRO A 122 -23.51 1.42 -12.10
N LEU A 123 -22.69 2.16 -12.84
CA LEU A 123 -22.55 3.61 -12.72
C LEU A 123 -23.00 4.29 -14.02
N LYS A 124 -23.86 5.30 -13.90
CA LYS A 124 -24.26 6.19 -15.00
C LYS A 124 -24.10 7.64 -14.55
N LEU A 125 -23.34 8.42 -15.30
CA LEU A 125 -23.07 9.83 -15.00
C LEU A 125 -22.75 10.60 -16.27
N ASN A 126 -22.84 11.91 -16.19
CA ASN A 126 -22.43 12.84 -17.25
C ASN A 126 -21.12 13.50 -16.80
N LEU A 127 -20.00 13.18 -17.45
CA LEU A 127 -18.72 13.82 -17.14
C LEU A 127 -18.64 15.19 -17.83
N LEU A 128 -18.18 16.20 -17.12
CA LEU A 128 -17.95 17.55 -17.66
C LEU A 128 -16.49 17.75 -18.10
N PHE A 129 -15.78 16.65 -18.30
CA PHE A 129 -14.40 16.62 -18.77
C PHE A 129 -14.17 15.28 -19.50
N LYS A 130 -13.14 15.24 -20.35
CA LYS A 130 -12.69 14.01 -21.01
C LYS A 130 -11.65 13.31 -20.13
N PRO A 131 -11.97 12.16 -19.49
CA PRO A 131 -11.00 11.41 -18.68
C PRO A 131 -9.96 10.72 -19.57
N SER A 132 -8.78 10.45 -19.00
CA SER A 132 -7.70 9.75 -19.72
C SER A 132 -7.58 8.29 -19.31
N LEU A 133 -7.81 7.98 -18.04
CA LEU A 133 -7.64 6.66 -17.47
C LEU A 133 -8.92 6.21 -16.75
N LEU A 134 -9.37 5.00 -17.06
CA LEU A 134 -10.41 4.31 -16.31
C LEU A 134 -9.78 3.20 -15.49
N GLU A 135 -10.07 3.18 -14.19
CA GLU A 135 -9.71 2.10 -13.29
C GLU A 135 -10.95 1.56 -12.57
N VAL A 136 -11.11 0.25 -12.54
CA VAL A 136 -12.21 -0.43 -11.85
C VAL A 136 -11.64 -1.47 -10.90
N LYS A 137 -12.02 -1.34 -9.62
CA LYS A 137 -11.48 -2.15 -8.51
C LYS A 137 -12.59 -2.88 -7.79
N LYS A 138 -12.32 -4.12 -7.39
CA LYS A 138 -13.19 -4.87 -6.49
C LYS A 138 -12.34 -5.78 -5.61
N SER A 139 -12.66 -5.83 -4.32
CA SER A 139 -11.93 -6.68 -3.36
C SER A 139 -11.94 -8.15 -3.79
N GLY A 140 -10.77 -8.78 -3.84
CA GLY A 140 -10.57 -10.17 -4.29
C GLY A 140 -10.53 -10.36 -5.81
N PHE A 141 -10.51 -9.27 -6.58
CA PHE A 141 -10.39 -9.27 -8.04
C PHE A 141 -9.19 -8.45 -8.49
N LYS A 142 -8.61 -8.82 -9.62
CA LYS A 142 -7.57 -8.03 -10.27
C LYS A 142 -8.13 -6.67 -10.66
N SER A 143 -7.38 -5.61 -10.39
CA SER A 143 -7.74 -4.27 -10.83
C SER A 143 -7.75 -4.19 -12.36
N TYR A 144 -8.80 -3.63 -12.93
CA TYR A 144 -8.89 -3.37 -14.36
C TYR A 144 -8.49 -1.92 -14.62
N THR A 145 -7.54 -1.70 -15.53
CA THR A 145 -7.08 -0.36 -15.91
C THR A 145 -7.05 -0.25 -17.42
N LYS A 146 -7.58 0.87 -17.96
CA LYS A 146 -7.62 1.13 -19.40
C LYS A 146 -7.41 2.61 -19.69
N ASP A 147 -6.49 2.90 -20.62
CA ASP A 147 -6.39 4.22 -21.25
C ASP A 147 -7.58 4.43 -22.19
N ILE A 148 -8.29 5.53 -21.97
CA ILE A 148 -9.52 5.92 -22.66
C ILE A 148 -9.42 7.33 -23.28
N SER A 149 -8.22 7.92 -23.29
CA SER A 149 -7.95 9.28 -23.79
C SER A 149 -8.43 9.52 -25.24
N ASN A 150 -8.30 8.49 -26.08
CA ASN A 150 -8.67 8.53 -27.50
C ASN A 150 -10.09 8.03 -27.78
N LEU A 151 -10.92 7.78 -26.77
CA LEU A 151 -12.29 7.34 -26.96
C LEU A 151 -13.26 8.52 -26.98
N ASP A 152 -14.25 8.44 -27.85
CA ASP A 152 -15.34 9.43 -27.94
C ASP A 152 -16.63 8.96 -27.25
N LYS A 153 -16.71 7.67 -26.90
CA LYS A 153 -17.85 7.07 -26.19
C LYS A 153 -17.37 6.28 -24.97
N PHE A 154 -17.99 6.56 -23.82
CA PHE A 154 -17.67 5.92 -22.54
C PHE A 154 -18.77 4.91 -22.15
N ASP A 155 -18.81 3.75 -22.82
CA ASP A 155 -19.78 2.68 -22.57
C ASP A 155 -19.03 1.37 -22.37
N PHE A 156 -18.92 0.93 -21.12
CA PHE A 156 -18.07 -0.18 -20.71
C PHE A 156 -18.84 -1.27 -19.98
N TYR A 157 -18.56 -2.51 -20.38
CA TYR A 157 -18.93 -3.72 -19.64
C TYR A 157 -17.66 -4.50 -19.32
N ILE A 158 -17.32 -4.58 -18.03
CA ILE A 158 -16.02 -5.08 -17.56
C ILE A 158 -16.24 -6.36 -16.75
N LYS A 159 -15.75 -7.48 -17.26
CA LYS A 159 -15.73 -8.74 -16.50
C LYS A 159 -14.43 -8.83 -15.70
N LEU A 160 -14.52 -8.76 -14.38
CA LEU A 160 -13.36 -8.78 -13.50
C LEU A 160 -12.88 -10.22 -13.29
N GLU A 161 -11.56 -10.41 -13.34
CA GLU A 161 -10.91 -11.68 -13.02
C GLU A 161 -10.59 -11.75 -11.53
N ARG A 162 -10.78 -12.92 -10.91
CA ARG A 162 -10.34 -13.11 -9.52
C ARG A 162 -8.84 -12.95 -9.43
N GLU A 163 -8.40 -12.34 -8.34
CA GLU A 163 -6.98 -12.28 -8.01
C GLU A 163 -6.52 -13.67 -7.56
N GLU A 164 -5.55 -14.24 -8.25
CA GLU A 164 -4.95 -15.51 -7.85
C GLU A 164 -4.03 -15.25 -6.66
N ILE A 165 -4.50 -15.60 -5.46
CA ILE A 165 -3.62 -15.68 -4.29
C ILE A 165 -2.66 -16.84 -4.58
N GLN A 166 -1.47 -16.54 -5.10
CA GLN A 166 -0.39 -17.51 -5.17
C GLN A 166 -0.06 -17.92 -3.73
N ARG A 167 -0.66 -19.03 -3.28
CA ARG A 167 -0.20 -19.72 -2.08
C ARG A 167 1.23 -20.14 -2.38
N ARG A 168 2.19 -19.38 -1.88
CA ARG A 168 3.60 -19.73 -1.94
C ARG A 168 3.72 -21.12 -1.31
N LYS A 169 3.80 -22.17 -2.14
CA LYS A 169 4.11 -23.51 -1.67
C LYS A 169 5.51 -23.40 -1.10
N PHE A 170 5.61 -23.33 0.23
CA PHE A 170 6.87 -23.53 0.91
C PHE A 170 7.29 -24.96 0.60
N ASN A 171 8.17 -25.11 -0.39
CA ASN A 171 8.74 -26.40 -0.75
C ASN A 171 9.86 -26.68 0.27
N ILE A 172 9.46 -26.93 1.52
CA ILE A 172 10.38 -27.37 2.55
C ILE A 172 10.57 -28.86 2.28
N ASP A 173 11.79 -29.21 1.89
CA ASP A 173 12.14 -30.59 1.64
C ASP A 173 12.12 -31.35 2.98
N TYR A 174 11.12 -32.22 3.12
CA TYR A 174 10.79 -32.93 4.35
C TYR A 174 11.97 -33.78 4.86
N LYS A 175 12.93 -34.13 3.99
CA LYS A 175 14.14 -34.84 4.41
C LYS A 175 15.02 -33.98 5.34
N TYR A 176 15.15 -32.68 5.07
CA TYR A 176 15.92 -31.80 5.94
C TYR A 176 15.19 -31.47 7.25
N VAL A 177 13.85 -31.49 7.25
CA VAL A 177 13.06 -31.36 8.48
C VAL A 177 13.25 -32.59 9.37
N ALA A 178 13.17 -33.79 8.79
CA ALA A 178 13.39 -35.03 9.52
C ALA A 178 14.83 -35.13 10.06
N LEU A 179 15.82 -34.74 9.26
CA LEU A 179 17.22 -34.69 9.67
C LEU A 179 17.46 -33.69 10.81
N THR A 180 16.94 -32.46 10.70
CA THR A 180 17.11 -31.45 11.76
C THR A 180 16.43 -31.87 13.06
N SER A 181 15.23 -32.45 12.99
CA SER A 181 14.54 -33.04 14.15
C SER A 181 15.37 -34.14 14.80
N THR A 182 15.98 -35.02 14.01
CA THR A 182 16.87 -36.08 14.50
C THR A 182 18.03 -35.49 15.31
N ILE A 183 18.71 -34.48 14.76
CA ILE A 183 19.86 -33.83 15.42
C ILE A 183 19.42 -33.16 16.73
N ILE A 184 18.32 -32.40 16.70
CA ILE A 184 17.81 -31.68 17.88
C ILE A 184 17.42 -32.66 19.00
N ASN A 185 16.68 -33.72 18.65
CA ASN A 185 16.26 -34.73 19.62
C ASN A 185 17.48 -35.48 20.18
N GLY A 186 18.47 -35.83 19.35
CA GLY A 186 19.72 -36.45 19.83
C GLY A 186 20.49 -35.55 20.80
N ALA A 187 20.59 -34.26 20.51
CA ALA A 187 21.22 -33.28 21.41
C ALA A 187 20.48 -33.17 22.75
N PHE A 188 19.14 -33.10 22.73
CA PHE A 188 18.34 -33.08 23.96
C PHE A 188 18.43 -34.38 24.76
N ALA A 189 18.47 -35.53 24.09
CA ALA A 189 18.64 -36.83 24.74
C ALA A 189 19.96 -36.89 25.51
N ALA A 190 21.06 -36.47 24.87
CA ALA A 190 22.39 -36.43 25.49
C ALA A 190 22.47 -35.41 26.62
N TYR A 191 21.94 -34.19 26.42
CA TYR A 191 21.94 -33.13 27.42
C TYR A 191 21.19 -33.53 28.69
N THR A 192 19.98 -34.07 28.53
CA THR A 192 19.17 -34.54 29.67
C THR A 192 19.82 -35.73 30.37
N LYS A 193 20.48 -36.64 29.64
CA LYS A 193 21.28 -37.71 30.26
C LYS A 193 22.43 -37.17 31.10
N GLN A 194 23.12 -36.14 30.61
CA GLN A 194 24.20 -35.49 31.35
C GLN A 194 23.69 -34.83 32.62
N LEU A 195 22.51 -34.18 32.58
CA LEU A 195 21.85 -33.65 33.77
C LEU A 195 21.51 -34.76 34.77
N ALA A 196 20.96 -35.89 34.32
CA ALA A 196 20.68 -37.03 35.19
C ALA A 196 21.96 -37.51 35.92
N ASN A 197 23.06 -37.70 35.17
CA ASN A 197 24.34 -38.12 35.72
C ASN A 197 24.88 -37.12 36.77
N LYS A 198 24.72 -35.82 36.55
CA LYS A 198 25.15 -34.78 37.51
C LYS A 198 24.47 -34.93 38.87
N TYR A 199 23.18 -35.25 38.90
CA TYR A 199 22.46 -35.51 40.16
C TYR A 199 22.76 -36.90 40.73
N PHE A 200 23.04 -37.88 39.88
CA PHE A 200 23.32 -39.26 40.31
C PHE A 200 24.65 -39.39 41.06
N TYR A 201 25.72 -38.73 40.59
CA TYR A 201 27.07 -38.78 41.16
C TYR A 201 27.35 -37.76 42.27
N LYS A 202 26.33 -37.04 42.75
CA LYS A 202 26.47 -36.08 43.83
C LYS A 202 26.81 -36.81 45.15
N SER A 203 27.87 -36.39 45.85
CA SER A 203 28.38 -37.07 47.05
C SER A 203 27.38 -37.14 48.21
N ASN A 204 26.68 -36.03 48.50
CA ASN A 204 25.59 -35.96 49.48
C ASN A 204 24.23 -35.99 48.78
N ARG A 205 23.89 -37.15 48.22
CA ARG A 205 22.66 -37.36 47.43
C ARG A 205 21.42 -37.43 48.32
N SER A 206 20.44 -36.55 48.07
CA SER A 206 19.14 -36.60 48.74
C SER A 206 18.10 -37.44 47.97
N ASN A 207 16.96 -37.72 48.61
CA ASN A 207 15.81 -38.34 47.94
C ASN A 207 15.25 -37.45 46.82
N GLU A 208 15.34 -36.13 46.95
CA GLU A 208 14.93 -35.17 45.92
C GLU A 208 15.87 -35.23 44.70
N ASP A 209 17.18 -35.37 44.92
CA ASP A 209 18.15 -35.55 43.83
C ASP A 209 17.84 -36.83 43.05
N MET A 210 17.43 -37.92 43.73
CA MET A 210 17.03 -39.17 43.09
C MET A 210 15.76 -39.02 42.23
N GLN A 211 14.80 -38.19 42.65
CA GLN A 211 13.63 -37.88 41.82
C GLN A 211 14.03 -37.13 40.56
N LYS A 212 14.96 -36.15 40.66
CA LYS A 212 15.49 -35.41 39.51
C LYS A 212 16.21 -36.34 38.52
N VAL A 213 17.01 -37.29 39.00
CA VAL A 213 17.64 -38.33 38.14
C VAL A 213 16.58 -39.06 37.33
N LYS A 214 15.53 -39.59 37.98
CA LYS A 214 14.45 -40.33 37.29
C LYS A 214 13.73 -39.49 36.26
N THR A 215 13.49 -38.20 36.56
CA THR A 215 12.85 -37.28 35.62
C THR A 215 13.71 -37.02 34.39
N TYR A 216 14.99 -36.71 34.57
CA TYR A 216 15.89 -36.45 33.45
C TYR A 216 16.20 -37.70 32.61
N ASP A 217 16.31 -38.88 33.24
CA ASP A 217 16.45 -40.15 32.51
C ASP A 217 15.21 -40.46 31.65
N ARG A 218 14.00 -40.14 32.13
CA ARG A 218 12.76 -40.28 31.34
C ARG A 218 12.74 -39.34 30.14
N TYR A 219 13.13 -38.08 30.33
CA TYR A 219 13.23 -37.14 29.21
C TYR A 219 14.28 -37.57 28.20
N SER A 220 15.44 -38.05 28.66
CA SER A 220 16.46 -38.63 27.78
C SER A 220 15.90 -39.77 26.94
N GLY A 221 15.21 -40.72 27.57
CA GLY A 221 14.55 -41.83 26.85
C GLY A 221 13.51 -41.36 25.83
N PHE A 222 12.67 -40.38 26.19
CA PHE A 222 11.69 -39.79 25.26
C PHE A 222 12.36 -39.17 24.02
N PHE A 223 13.40 -38.36 24.22
CA PHE A 223 14.11 -37.72 23.12
C PHE A 223 14.88 -38.73 22.25
N THR A 224 15.40 -39.81 22.83
CA THR A 224 16.01 -40.91 22.05
C THR A 224 14.99 -41.57 21.13
N ILE A 225 13.78 -41.87 21.61
CA ILE A 225 12.71 -42.45 20.78
C ILE A 225 12.30 -41.46 19.67
N ALA A 226 12.14 -40.18 19.99
CA ALA A 226 11.81 -39.16 19.01
C ALA A 226 12.91 -38.99 17.93
N MET A 227 14.17 -39.12 18.33
CA MET A 227 15.32 -39.14 17.42
C MET A 227 15.25 -40.34 16.46
N GLU A 228 15.01 -41.55 16.98
CA GLU A 228 14.91 -42.78 16.17
C GLU A 228 13.77 -42.71 15.14
N ILE A 229 12.60 -42.21 15.56
CA ILE A 229 11.46 -42.02 14.64
C ILE A 229 11.81 -40.99 13.56
N SER A 230 12.38 -39.84 13.95
CA SER A 230 12.77 -38.79 13.00
C SER A 230 13.84 -39.30 12.01
N PHE A 231 14.78 -40.12 12.49
CA PHE A 231 15.82 -40.71 11.67
C PHE A 231 15.24 -41.75 10.69
N GLY A 232 14.33 -42.60 11.16
CA GLY A 232 13.62 -43.55 10.30
C GLY A 232 12.84 -42.86 9.19
N ILE A 233 12.16 -41.75 9.49
CA ILE A 233 11.47 -40.93 8.49
C ILE A 233 12.48 -40.33 7.49
N PHE A 234 13.60 -39.80 7.97
CA PHE A 234 14.65 -39.26 7.11
C PHE A 234 15.19 -40.32 6.14
N VAL A 235 15.53 -41.51 6.66
CA VAL A 235 16.05 -42.62 5.85
C VAL A 235 15.00 -43.08 4.84
N TYR A 236 13.74 -43.21 5.24
CA TYR A 236 12.64 -43.55 4.32
C TYR A 236 12.54 -42.54 3.17
N LEU A 237 12.57 -41.24 3.47
CA LEU A 237 12.50 -40.18 2.46
C LEU A 237 13.73 -40.17 1.54
N LEU A 238 14.90 -40.57 2.03
CA LEU A 238 16.13 -40.64 1.22
C LEU A 238 16.05 -41.73 0.14
N PHE A 239 15.32 -42.82 0.38
CA PHE A 239 15.17 -43.94 -0.55
C PHE A 239 13.91 -43.88 -1.44
N GLN A 240 13.05 -42.85 -1.28
CA GLN A 240 11.91 -42.62 -2.17
C GLN A 240 12.26 -41.78 -3.41
N GLU A 241 13.46 -41.20 -3.47
CA GLU A 241 14.05 -40.55 -4.65
C GLU A 241 14.75 -41.58 -5.55
#